data_AF-A0A1G3QUZ7-F1
#
_entry.id   AF-A0A1G3QUZ7-F1
#
_cell.length_a   1.000
_cell.length_b   1.000
_cell.length_c   1.000
_cell.angle_alpha   90.00
_cell.angle_beta   90.00
_cell.angle_gamma   90.00
#
_symmetry.space_group_name_H-M   'P 1'
#
loop_
_entity.id
_entity.type
_entity.pdbx_description
1 polymer ?
#
loop_
_entity_poly.entity_id
_entity_poly.type
_entity_poly.pdbx_seq_one_letter_code
_entity_poly.pdbx_strand_id
1 'polypeptide(L)'
;MKPISTAKSLAPGTIIRRIGNNKDQQGSFLKYDAKNNMILANIIDMETGSLVASEGVLKPQPADKLYYYASSFSSNPASDKALKVVKSWPLYKKHGDLQDKIINFVRITYVPEQIIDMSKRDCLQSLFVPIQQKFRIGRFTENRGSERVCNDIFMLWLESINIGKHLTYLAQVTKEKGQLPIFYSAGAKTHEETANLIQNEIFTFEPNLGGHIKYADFKNGTRHFIVDAGSKYMGVGSKTPLAVSKMVAGALKKLYPDFDFTPLKGRGAIGE
;
A
#
# COMPACT_ATOMS: atom_id res chain seq x y z
N MET A 1 12.15 -19.65 -23.70
CA MET A 1 10.68 -19.44 -23.67
C MET A 1 10.02 -20.50 -24.55
N LYS A 2 8.82 -20.95 -24.20
CA LYS A 2 8.03 -21.92 -24.97
C LYS A 2 6.66 -21.32 -25.27
N PRO A 3 6.04 -21.58 -26.43
CA PRO A 3 4.69 -21.12 -26.72
C PRO A 3 3.69 -21.80 -25.78
N ILE A 4 2.66 -21.07 -25.35
CA ILE A 4 1.53 -21.65 -24.61
C ILE A 4 0.58 -22.26 -25.64
N SER A 5 0.45 -23.59 -25.63
CA SER A 5 -0.66 -24.26 -26.31
C SER A 5 -1.85 -24.34 -25.35
N THR A 6 -3.04 -24.05 -25.86
CA THR A 6 -4.32 -24.00 -25.11
C THR A 6 -4.68 -25.29 -24.37
N ALA A 7 -3.97 -26.40 -24.60
CA ALA A 7 -4.25 -27.71 -24.02
C ALA A 7 -3.53 -28.01 -22.68
N LYS A 8 -2.60 -27.17 -22.20
CA LYS A 8 -1.88 -27.42 -20.94
C LYS A 8 -2.35 -26.50 -19.82
N SER A 9 -2.71 -27.08 -18.68
CA SER A 9 -2.85 -26.33 -17.43
C SER A 9 -1.47 -25.79 -17.01
N LEU A 10 -1.40 -24.48 -16.78
CA LEU A 10 -0.19 -23.84 -16.29
C LEU A 10 -0.15 -23.94 -14.76
N ALA A 11 1.03 -24.21 -14.20
CA ALA A 11 1.22 -24.21 -12.77
C ALA A 11 1.26 -22.77 -12.23
N PRO A 12 0.65 -22.46 -11.07
CA PRO A 12 0.82 -21.18 -10.41
C PRO A 12 2.31 -20.84 -10.20
N GLY A 13 2.66 -19.56 -10.36
CA GLY A 13 4.02 -19.05 -10.35
C GLY A 13 4.75 -19.15 -11.71
N THR A 14 4.13 -19.74 -12.74
CA THR A 14 4.74 -19.80 -14.08
C THR A 14 4.82 -18.39 -14.68
N ILE A 15 6.01 -17.97 -15.13
CA ILE A 15 6.18 -16.68 -15.79
C ILE A 15 5.64 -16.76 -17.23
N ILE A 16 4.68 -15.91 -17.54
CA ILE A 16 4.03 -15.77 -18.85
C ILE A 16 4.47 -14.47 -19.49
N ARG A 17 4.70 -14.48 -20.81
CA ARG A 17 4.98 -13.28 -21.62
C ARG A 17 4.03 -13.21 -22.82
N ARG A 18 3.37 -12.09 -23.00
CA ARG A 18 2.58 -11.75 -24.18
C ARG A 18 3.37 -10.82 -25.08
N ILE A 19 3.40 -11.13 -26.38
CA ILE A 19 3.96 -10.28 -27.43
C ILE A 19 2.92 -10.11 -28.53
N GLY A 20 2.48 -8.89 -28.80
CA GLY A 20 1.52 -8.58 -29.86
C GLY A 20 0.85 -7.22 -29.67
N ASN A 21 0.34 -6.63 -30.76
CA ASN A 21 -0.39 -5.34 -30.74
C ASN A 21 0.35 -4.22 -29.99
N ASN A 22 1.65 -4.03 -30.27
CA ASN A 22 2.51 -3.05 -29.59
C ASN A 22 2.56 -3.22 -28.06
N LYS A 23 2.36 -4.45 -27.57
CA LYS A 23 2.45 -4.78 -26.16
C LYS A 23 3.40 -5.95 -25.99
N ASP A 24 4.44 -5.73 -25.18
CA ASP A 24 5.34 -6.75 -24.70
C ASP A 24 5.25 -6.78 -23.17
N GLN A 25 4.50 -7.74 -22.63
CA GLN A 25 4.18 -7.78 -21.21
C GLN A 25 4.49 -9.14 -20.60
N GLN A 26 5.05 -9.15 -19.39
CA GLN A 26 5.37 -10.34 -18.62
C GLN A 26 4.65 -10.32 -17.28
N GLY A 27 4.24 -11.47 -16.76
CA GLY A 27 3.65 -11.60 -15.43
C GLY A 27 3.66 -13.04 -14.92
N SER A 28 3.46 -13.20 -13.62
CA SER A 28 3.43 -14.50 -12.96
C SER A 28 2.01 -15.06 -12.96
N PHE A 29 1.79 -16.25 -13.51
CA PHE A 29 0.48 -16.88 -13.53
C PHE A 29 0.02 -17.23 -12.12
N LEU A 30 -1.20 -16.81 -11.75
CA LEU A 30 -1.82 -17.18 -10.48
C LEU A 30 -2.83 -18.31 -10.68
N LYS A 31 -3.83 -18.05 -11.52
CA LYS A 31 -4.97 -18.95 -11.80
C LYS A 31 -5.74 -18.49 -13.03
N TYR A 32 -6.69 -19.32 -13.47
CA TYR A 32 -7.72 -18.89 -14.41
C TYR A 32 -8.92 -18.28 -13.67
N ASP A 33 -9.59 -17.31 -14.29
CA ASP A 33 -10.89 -16.80 -13.84
C ASP A 33 -12.04 -17.70 -14.33
N ALA A 34 -13.28 -17.34 -13.97
CA ALA A 34 -14.49 -18.09 -14.37
C ALA A 34 -14.74 -18.10 -15.90
N LYS A 35 -14.10 -17.20 -16.65
CA LYS A 35 -14.17 -17.10 -18.12
C LYS A 35 -12.91 -17.65 -18.79
N ASN A 36 -12.09 -18.40 -18.05
CA ASN A 36 -10.83 -18.97 -18.51
C ASN A 36 -9.77 -17.94 -18.95
N ASN A 37 -9.86 -16.69 -18.48
CA ASN A 37 -8.78 -15.71 -18.63
C ASN A 37 -7.71 -15.96 -17.58
N MET A 38 -6.45 -15.62 -17.89
CA MET A 38 -5.34 -15.80 -16.96
C MET A 38 -5.24 -14.59 -16.01
N ILE A 39 -5.19 -14.84 -14.71
CA ILE A 39 -4.89 -13.83 -13.70
C ILE A 39 -3.39 -13.86 -13.45
N LEU A 40 -2.73 -12.72 -13.62
CA LEU A 40 -1.28 -12.57 -13.47
C LEU A 40 -0.92 -11.62 -12.34
N ALA A 41 0.14 -11.92 -11.60
CA ALA A 41 0.80 -11.01 -10.67
C ALA A 41 2.00 -10.32 -11.32
N ASN A 42 2.34 -9.13 -10.82
CA ASN A 42 3.50 -8.32 -11.21
C ASN A 42 3.65 -8.18 -12.73
N ILE A 43 2.67 -7.51 -13.34
CA ILE A 43 2.66 -7.26 -14.78
C ILE A 43 3.73 -6.23 -15.12
N ILE A 44 4.77 -6.65 -15.82
CA ILE A 44 5.88 -5.84 -16.30
C ILE A 44 5.69 -5.58 -17.79
N ASP A 45 5.80 -4.32 -18.19
CA ASP A 45 6.02 -3.95 -19.58
C ASP A 45 7.51 -4.14 -19.90
N MET A 46 7.79 -5.10 -20.78
CA MET A 46 9.14 -5.55 -21.09
C MET A 46 9.87 -4.60 -22.06
N GLU A 47 9.13 -3.76 -22.79
CA GLU A 47 9.70 -2.75 -23.68
C GLU A 47 10.23 -1.57 -22.88
N THR A 48 9.44 -1.06 -21.94
CA THR A 48 9.80 0.07 -21.07
C THR A 48 10.53 -0.35 -19.80
N GLY A 49 10.47 -1.63 -19.43
CA GLY A 49 11.01 -2.15 -18.17
C GLY A 49 10.27 -1.62 -16.94
N SER A 50 8.95 -1.47 -17.02
CA SER A 50 8.14 -0.85 -15.96
C SER A 50 7.06 -1.78 -15.40
N LEU A 51 6.80 -1.68 -14.09
CA LEU A 51 5.68 -2.35 -13.43
C LEU A 51 4.38 -1.64 -13.79
N VAL A 52 3.54 -2.30 -14.58
CA VAL A 52 2.22 -1.81 -15.02
C VAL A 52 1.18 -2.02 -13.94
N ALA A 53 1.16 -3.19 -13.31
CA ALA A 53 0.18 -3.53 -12.27
C ALA A 53 0.71 -4.64 -11.36
N SER A 54 0.26 -4.66 -10.09
CA SER A 54 0.59 -5.75 -9.15
C SER A 54 -0.21 -7.02 -9.42
N GLU A 55 -1.43 -6.89 -9.95
CA GLU A 55 -2.29 -7.97 -10.39
C GLU A 55 -3.13 -7.50 -11.57
N GLY A 56 -3.44 -8.38 -12.52
CA GLY A 56 -4.36 -8.07 -13.60
C GLY A 56 -4.79 -9.29 -14.40
N VAL A 57 -5.90 -9.15 -15.11
CA VAL A 57 -6.45 -10.19 -15.98
C VAL A 57 -5.89 -10.04 -17.38
N LEU A 58 -5.17 -11.05 -17.85
CA LEU A 58 -4.71 -11.15 -19.22
C LEU A 58 -5.86 -11.65 -20.12
N LYS A 59 -6.31 -10.77 -21.03
CA LYS A 59 -7.27 -11.08 -22.09
C LYS A 59 -6.55 -11.03 -23.44
N PRO A 60 -6.03 -12.16 -23.95
CA PRO A 60 -5.29 -12.19 -25.21
C PRO A 60 -6.21 -11.85 -26.39
N GLN A 61 -5.72 -11.05 -27.32
CA GLN A 61 -6.35 -10.77 -28.60
C GLN A 61 -5.86 -11.77 -29.66
N PRO A 62 -6.58 -11.95 -30.79
CA PRO A 62 -6.20 -12.92 -31.82
C PRO A 62 -4.77 -12.78 -32.38
N ALA A 63 -4.22 -11.56 -32.40
CA ALA A 63 -2.86 -11.30 -32.88
C ALA A 63 -1.78 -11.46 -31.79
N ASP A 64 -2.17 -11.72 -30.54
CA ASP A 64 -1.24 -11.83 -29.42
C ASP A 64 -0.62 -13.24 -29.36
N LYS A 65 0.70 -13.30 -29.22
CA LYS A 65 1.43 -14.55 -28.98
C LYS A 65 1.75 -14.68 -27.50
N LEU A 66 1.41 -15.84 -26.94
CA LEU A 66 1.67 -16.14 -25.53
C LEU A 66 2.81 -17.15 -25.40
N TYR A 67 3.73 -16.83 -24.50
CA TYR A 67 4.87 -17.64 -24.15
C TYR A 67 4.93 -17.86 -22.65
N TYR A 68 5.60 -18.92 -22.22
CA TYR A 68 5.95 -19.13 -20.83
C TYR A 68 7.43 -19.52 -20.68
N TYR A 69 7.95 -19.30 -19.48
CA TYR A 69 9.24 -19.85 -19.08
C TYR A 69 9.03 -21.18 -18.36
N ALA A 70 9.77 -22.21 -18.79
CA ALA A 70 9.68 -23.55 -18.22
C ALA A 70 10.59 -23.73 -16.99
N SER A 71 11.48 -22.78 -16.75
CA SER A 71 12.42 -22.73 -15.63
C SER A 71 11.89 -21.85 -14.51
N SER A 72 12.45 -22.03 -13.33
CA SER A 72 12.17 -21.24 -12.14
C SER A 72 13.45 -21.10 -11.31
N PHE A 73 13.41 -20.27 -10.28
CA PHE A 73 14.52 -20.20 -9.32
C PHE A 73 14.77 -21.51 -8.55
N SER A 74 13.77 -22.38 -8.43
CA SER A 74 13.93 -23.69 -7.77
C SER A 74 14.55 -24.76 -8.67
N SER A 75 14.48 -24.59 -9.99
CA SER A 75 14.86 -25.62 -10.96
C SER A 75 16.09 -25.27 -11.80
N ASN A 76 16.50 -24.00 -11.83
CA ASN A 76 17.60 -23.56 -12.67
C ASN A 76 18.94 -23.52 -11.91
N PRO A 77 20.02 -24.17 -12.40
CA PRO A 77 21.33 -24.15 -11.74
C PRO A 77 21.96 -22.75 -11.68
N ALA A 78 21.49 -21.80 -12.48
CA ALA A 78 22.00 -20.43 -12.52
C ALA A 78 21.34 -19.50 -11.47
N SER A 79 20.46 -20.02 -10.61
CA SER A 79 19.73 -19.24 -9.59
C SER A 79 20.63 -18.43 -8.68
N ASP A 80 21.68 -19.03 -8.12
CA ASP A 80 22.60 -18.33 -7.21
C ASP A 80 23.34 -17.20 -7.91
N LYS A 81 23.71 -17.41 -9.17
CA LYS A 81 24.35 -16.38 -9.99
C LYS A 81 23.40 -15.22 -10.26
N ALA A 82 22.14 -15.50 -10.60
CA ALA A 82 21.12 -14.48 -10.80
C ALA A 82 20.82 -13.70 -9.51
N LEU A 83 20.71 -14.38 -8.36
CA LEU A 83 20.49 -13.71 -7.07
C LEU A 83 21.69 -12.85 -6.64
N LYS A 84 22.92 -13.25 -6.97
CA LYS A 84 24.11 -12.41 -6.73
C LYS A 84 24.02 -11.07 -7.47
N VAL A 85 23.51 -11.04 -8.70
CA VAL A 85 23.26 -9.79 -9.43
C VAL A 85 22.32 -8.88 -8.64
N VAL A 86 21.19 -9.41 -8.17
CA VAL A 86 20.22 -8.64 -7.37
C VAL A 86 20.84 -8.15 -6.06
N LYS A 87 21.52 -9.03 -5.32
CA LYS A 87 22.15 -8.71 -4.02
C LYS A 87 23.30 -7.72 -4.14
N SER A 88 23.91 -7.60 -5.31
CA SER A 88 24.99 -6.63 -5.56
C SER A 88 24.46 -5.20 -5.69
N TRP A 89 23.17 -5.01 -6.00
CA TRP A 89 22.55 -3.73 -6.27
C TRP A 89 22.56 -2.80 -5.04
N PRO A 90 22.99 -1.53 -5.15
CA PRO A 90 23.12 -0.64 -3.99
C PRO A 90 21.84 -0.43 -3.19
N LEU A 91 20.68 -0.29 -3.85
CA LEU A 91 19.41 -0.08 -3.15
C LEU A 91 18.97 -1.34 -2.38
N TYR A 92 19.29 -2.54 -2.86
CA TYR A 92 19.07 -3.76 -2.08
C TYR A 92 19.87 -3.76 -0.76
N LYS A 93 21.14 -3.35 -0.83
CA LYS A 93 22.01 -3.28 0.35
C LYS A 93 21.55 -2.20 1.34
N LYS A 94 21.04 -1.08 0.83
CA LYS A 94 20.55 0.05 1.64
C LYS A 94 19.25 -0.27 2.40
N HIS A 95 18.38 -1.09 1.84
CA HIS A 95 17.05 -1.39 2.39
C HIS A 95 16.99 -2.81 2.97
N GLY A 96 17.64 -2.99 4.13
CA GLY A 96 17.71 -4.28 4.84
C GLY A 96 16.34 -4.90 5.14
N ASP A 97 15.39 -4.06 5.54
CA ASP A 97 13.99 -4.39 5.86
C ASP A 97 13.19 -4.91 4.65
N LEU A 98 13.62 -4.60 3.42
CA LEU A 98 12.96 -5.01 2.18
C LEU A 98 13.63 -6.20 1.50
N GLN A 99 14.78 -6.69 1.99
CA GLN A 99 15.59 -7.67 1.27
C GLN A 99 14.82 -8.95 0.93
N ASP A 100 14.13 -9.55 1.89
CA ASP A 100 13.35 -10.77 1.65
C ASP A 100 12.18 -10.54 0.70
N LYS A 101 11.50 -9.39 0.84
CA LYS A 101 10.40 -8.99 -0.05
C LYS A 101 10.88 -8.80 -1.48
N ILE A 102 12.06 -8.17 -1.67
CA ILE A 102 12.69 -7.99 -2.98
C ILE A 102 13.07 -9.34 -3.60
N ILE A 103 13.72 -10.23 -2.84
CA ILE A 103 14.08 -11.56 -3.35
C ILE A 103 12.84 -12.35 -3.75
N ASN A 104 11.78 -12.30 -2.93
CA ASN A 104 10.53 -12.97 -3.27
C ASN A 104 9.92 -12.38 -4.55
N PHE A 105 9.83 -11.06 -4.67
CA PHE A 105 9.35 -10.38 -5.88
C PHE A 105 10.14 -10.80 -7.12
N VAL A 106 11.47 -10.88 -7.03
CA VAL A 106 12.31 -11.31 -8.15
C VAL A 106 12.01 -12.75 -8.54
N ARG A 107 11.91 -13.65 -7.55
CA ARG A 107 11.67 -15.09 -7.77
C ARG A 107 10.34 -15.38 -8.45
N ILE A 108 9.32 -14.55 -8.20
CA ILE A 108 7.99 -14.72 -8.78
C ILE A 108 7.80 -13.94 -10.08
N THR A 109 8.67 -12.98 -10.41
CA THR A 109 8.49 -12.10 -11.58
C THR A 109 9.44 -12.44 -12.73
N TYR A 110 10.61 -13.01 -12.44
CA TYR A 110 11.66 -13.29 -13.42
C TYR A 110 12.16 -14.74 -13.32
N VAL A 111 12.86 -15.18 -14.35
CA VAL A 111 13.64 -16.42 -14.30
C VAL A 111 15.16 -16.15 -14.26
N PRO A 112 15.97 -17.05 -13.71
CA PRO A 112 17.41 -16.80 -13.52
C PRO A 112 18.16 -16.45 -14.82
N GLU A 113 17.88 -17.17 -15.91
CA GLU A 113 18.53 -16.92 -17.20
C GLU A 113 18.20 -15.54 -17.78
N GLN A 114 17.01 -15.01 -17.46
CA GLN A 114 16.58 -13.68 -17.91
C GLN A 114 17.40 -12.59 -17.21
N ILE A 115 17.61 -12.72 -15.89
CA ILE A 115 18.43 -11.77 -15.12
C ILE A 115 19.89 -11.80 -15.59
N ILE A 116 20.41 -12.98 -15.87
CA ILE A 116 21.79 -13.13 -16.37
C ILE A 116 21.92 -12.51 -17.76
N ASP A 117 20.95 -12.72 -18.65
CA ASP A 117 20.94 -12.09 -19.98
C ASP A 117 20.86 -10.55 -19.86
N MET A 118 19.99 -10.04 -18.97
CA MET A 118 19.90 -8.60 -18.69
C MET A 118 21.21 -8.02 -18.17
N SER A 119 21.91 -8.74 -17.27
CA SER A 119 23.22 -8.34 -16.77
C SER A 119 24.29 -8.31 -17.85
N LYS A 120 24.23 -9.21 -18.83
CA LYS A 120 25.21 -9.28 -19.93
C LYS A 120 24.99 -8.20 -20.98
N ARG A 121 23.74 -7.78 -21.19
CA ARG A 121 23.35 -6.79 -22.20
C ARG A 121 23.24 -5.37 -21.66
N ASP A 122 23.71 -5.15 -20.42
CA ASP A 122 23.59 -3.88 -19.71
C ASP A 122 22.14 -3.32 -19.71
N CYS A 123 21.17 -4.21 -19.51
CA CYS A 123 19.74 -3.86 -19.45
C CYS A 123 19.09 -4.19 -18.10
N LEU A 124 19.86 -4.11 -17.02
CA LEU A 124 19.38 -4.37 -15.65
C LEU A 124 18.33 -3.37 -15.17
N GLN A 125 18.14 -2.24 -15.84
CA GLN A 125 17.01 -1.34 -15.60
C GLN A 125 15.67 -2.07 -15.70
N SER A 126 15.51 -3.03 -16.61
CA SER A 126 14.27 -3.81 -16.77
C SER A 126 13.98 -4.77 -15.60
N LEU A 127 14.97 -4.94 -14.71
CA LEU A 127 14.84 -5.65 -13.43
C LEU A 127 14.71 -4.67 -12.26
N PHE A 128 15.57 -3.65 -12.19
CA PHE A 128 15.65 -2.76 -11.03
C PHE A 128 14.56 -1.68 -11.01
N VAL A 129 14.09 -1.19 -12.16
CA VAL A 129 13.00 -0.20 -12.19
C VAL A 129 11.69 -0.78 -11.65
N PRO A 130 11.27 -2.00 -12.04
CA PRO A 130 10.07 -2.62 -11.45
C PRO A 130 10.19 -2.88 -9.95
N ILE A 131 11.37 -3.28 -9.46
CA ILE A 131 11.63 -3.44 -8.02
C ILE A 131 11.45 -2.09 -7.31
N GLN A 132 12.05 -1.02 -7.83
CA GLN A 132 11.89 0.31 -7.25
C GLN A 132 10.44 0.79 -7.26
N GLN A 133 9.69 0.54 -8.34
CA GLN A 133 8.28 0.90 -8.46
C GLN A 133 7.40 0.11 -7.48
N LYS A 134 7.66 -1.19 -7.30
CA LYS A 134 6.92 -2.07 -6.38
C LYS A 134 7.08 -1.64 -4.94
N PHE A 135 8.31 -1.30 -4.55
CA PHE A 135 8.67 -1.03 -3.15
C PHE A 135 8.83 0.45 -2.82
N ARG A 136 8.56 1.35 -3.78
CA ARG A 136 8.68 2.81 -3.60
C ARG A 136 10.05 3.25 -3.07
N ILE A 137 11.12 2.73 -3.67
CA ILE A 137 12.50 3.09 -3.31
C ILE A 137 13.21 3.81 -4.45
N GLY A 138 14.30 4.52 -4.15
CA GLY A 138 15.08 5.27 -5.13
C GLY A 138 14.28 6.44 -5.72
N ARG A 139 14.20 6.55 -7.04
CA ARG A 139 13.47 7.65 -7.71
C ARG A 139 11.94 7.54 -7.60
N PHE A 140 11.45 6.38 -7.16
CA PHE A 140 10.01 6.11 -6.99
C PHE A 140 9.58 6.16 -5.53
N THR A 141 10.47 6.60 -4.63
CA THR A 141 10.04 7.01 -3.30
C THR A 141 8.99 8.08 -3.47
N GLU A 142 7.78 7.80 -2.98
CA GLU A 142 6.69 8.76 -3.06
C GLU A 142 7.13 10.01 -2.30
N ASN A 143 7.42 11.07 -3.05
CA ASN A 143 7.78 12.38 -2.53
C ASN A 143 6.52 13.16 -2.09
N ARG A 144 5.42 12.44 -1.81
CA ARG A 144 4.28 13.01 -1.08
C ARG A 144 4.67 12.89 0.38
N GLY A 145 4.75 14.02 1.10
CA GLY A 145 5.00 13.98 2.54
C GLY A 145 4.05 12.97 3.18
N SER A 146 4.60 12.05 3.98
CA SER A 146 3.84 11.01 4.69
C SER A 146 2.63 11.58 5.42
N GLU A 147 2.77 12.81 5.94
CA GLU A 147 1.71 13.64 6.52
C GLU A 147 0.53 13.86 5.57
N ARG A 148 0.78 14.21 4.30
CA ARG A 148 -0.28 14.43 3.31
C ARG A 148 -1.02 13.14 2.99
N VAL A 149 -0.29 12.04 2.83
CA VAL A 149 -0.90 10.73 2.56
C VAL A 149 -1.75 10.26 3.73
N CYS A 150 -1.25 10.45 4.95
CA CYS A 150 -2.01 10.18 6.17
C CYS A 150 -3.29 11.02 6.25
N ASN A 151 -3.19 12.33 5.97
CA ASN A 151 -4.33 13.24 5.98
C ASN A 151 -5.39 12.88 4.92
N ASP A 152 -4.97 12.49 3.72
CA ASP A 152 -5.88 12.07 2.63
C ASP A 152 -6.64 10.78 3.03
N ILE A 153 -5.94 9.79 3.60
CA ILE A 153 -6.56 8.54 4.08
C ILE A 153 -7.54 8.82 5.22
N PHE A 154 -7.18 9.67 6.16
CA PHE A 154 -8.06 10.02 7.27
C PHE A 154 -9.30 10.82 6.81
N MET A 155 -9.16 11.67 5.78
CA MET A 155 -10.27 12.38 5.17
C MET A 155 -11.30 11.40 4.58
N LEU A 156 -10.84 10.37 3.85
CA LEU A 156 -11.72 9.32 3.32
C LEU A 156 -12.50 8.63 4.45
N TRP A 157 -11.87 8.38 5.60
CA TRP A 157 -12.56 7.82 6.76
C TRP A 157 -13.63 8.78 7.31
N LEU A 158 -13.32 10.06 7.49
CA LEU A 158 -14.31 11.08 7.91
C LEU A 158 -15.50 11.17 6.95
N GLU A 159 -15.25 11.12 5.65
CA GLU A 159 -16.29 11.17 4.62
C GLU A 159 -17.12 9.87 4.55
N SER A 160 -16.57 8.75 5.00
CA SER A 160 -17.26 7.46 5.00
C SER A 160 -18.19 7.23 6.21
N ILE A 161 -18.09 8.06 7.26
CA ILE A 161 -18.92 7.88 8.45
C ILE A 161 -20.39 8.15 8.09
N ASN A 162 -21.28 7.25 8.47
CA ASN A 162 -22.73 7.44 8.38
C ASN A 162 -23.27 8.18 9.61
N ILE A 163 -24.38 8.93 9.46
CA ILE A 163 -25.02 9.65 10.56
C ILE A 163 -25.28 8.70 11.75
N GLY A 164 -24.92 9.14 12.95
CA GLY A 164 -25.04 8.37 14.19
C GLY A 164 -23.94 7.33 14.40
N LYS A 165 -23.06 7.08 13.41
CA LYS A 165 -21.91 6.18 13.54
C LYS A 165 -20.65 6.95 13.91
N HIS A 166 -19.66 6.21 14.38
CA HIS A 166 -18.37 6.76 14.80
C HIS A 166 -17.21 6.01 14.17
N LEU A 167 -16.05 6.66 14.19
CA LEU A 167 -14.75 6.04 14.02
C LEU A 167 -13.91 6.20 15.28
N THR A 168 -12.93 5.33 15.41
CA THR A 168 -11.85 5.41 16.40
C THR A 168 -10.64 6.03 15.72
N TYR A 169 -9.96 6.97 16.39
CA TYR A 169 -8.75 7.58 15.87
C TYR A 169 -7.60 7.53 16.87
N LEU A 170 -6.39 7.56 16.31
CA LEU A 170 -5.14 7.89 16.99
C LEU A 170 -4.59 9.18 16.38
N ALA A 171 -3.97 10.01 17.20
CA ALA A 171 -3.43 11.28 16.74
C ALA A 171 -2.09 11.61 17.39
N GLN A 172 -1.27 12.33 16.64
CA GLN A 172 -0.12 13.04 17.15
C GLN A 172 -0.39 14.54 17.01
N VAL A 173 -0.62 15.21 18.14
CA VAL A 173 -0.82 16.66 18.19
C VAL A 173 0.30 17.26 19.03
N THR A 174 1.26 17.91 18.37
CA THR A 174 2.38 18.57 19.05
C THR A 174 2.10 20.06 19.25
N LYS A 175 2.75 20.66 20.26
CA LYS A 175 2.68 22.11 20.51
C LYS A 175 3.77 22.88 19.76
N GLU A 176 4.63 22.18 19.03
CA GLU A 176 5.76 22.77 18.32
C GLU A 176 5.30 23.55 17.09
N LYS A 177 5.84 24.76 16.92
CA LYS A 177 5.53 25.60 15.77
C LYS A 177 6.08 24.95 14.50
N GLY A 178 5.20 24.64 13.55
CA GLY A 178 5.56 24.15 12.21
C GLY A 178 5.24 22.68 11.96
N GLN A 179 5.00 21.87 13.00
CA GLN A 179 4.49 20.52 12.83
C GLN A 179 2.97 20.53 12.64
N LEU A 180 2.50 19.83 11.61
CA LEU A 180 1.08 19.60 11.41
C LEU A 180 0.62 18.43 12.29
N PRO A 181 -0.59 18.51 12.86
CA PRO A 181 -1.16 17.37 13.55
C PRO A 181 -1.40 16.22 12.56
N ILE A 182 -1.26 14.99 13.03
CA ILE A 182 -1.44 13.78 12.22
C ILE A 182 -2.55 12.94 12.85
N PHE A 183 -3.45 12.41 12.02
CA PHE A 183 -4.58 11.59 12.45
C PHE A 183 -4.64 10.29 11.65
N TYR A 184 -4.89 9.18 12.33
CA TYR A 184 -5.08 7.88 11.70
C TYR A 184 -6.32 7.18 12.25
N SER A 185 -7.03 6.46 11.38
CA SER A 185 -8.16 5.62 11.74
C SER A 185 -8.15 4.36 10.89
N ALA A 186 -8.64 3.27 11.48
CA ALA A 186 -8.99 2.04 10.79
C ALA A 186 -10.49 1.74 10.92
N GLY A 187 -11.31 2.81 10.93
CA GLY A 187 -12.76 2.74 11.13
C GLY A 187 -13.13 2.59 12.60
N ALA A 188 -14.04 1.66 12.92
CA ALA A 188 -14.55 1.44 14.27
C ALA A 188 -13.75 0.41 15.09
N LYS A 189 -12.54 0.06 14.65
CA LYS A 189 -11.62 -0.81 15.39
C LYS A 189 -11.22 -0.20 16.74
N THR A 190 -10.73 -1.02 17.65
CA THR A 190 -10.22 -0.53 18.94
C THR A 190 -8.97 0.34 18.76
N HIS A 191 -8.62 1.16 19.76
CA HIS A 191 -7.39 1.97 19.72
C HIS A 191 -6.14 1.09 19.58
N GLU A 192 -6.12 -0.08 20.23
CA GLU A 192 -5.01 -1.03 20.17
C GLU A 192 -4.86 -1.66 18.78
N GLU A 193 -5.96 -2.13 18.18
CA GLU A 193 -5.92 -2.63 16.80
C GLU A 193 -5.50 -1.54 15.81
N THR A 194 -5.96 -0.30 16.02
CA THR A 194 -5.58 0.85 15.20
C THR A 194 -4.07 1.14 15.34
N ALA A 195 -3.50 1.02 16.54
CA ALA A 195 -2.07 1.18 16.79
C ALA A 195 -1.21 0.05 16.17
N ASN A 196 -1.75 -1.16 16.08
CA ASN A 196 -1.06 -2.25 15.38
C ASN A 196 -1.11 -2.07 13.85
N LEU A 197 -2.19 -1.50 13.32
CA LEU A 197 -2.34 -1.27 11.88
C LEU A 197 -1.45 -0.15 11.36
N ILE A 198 -1.26 0.95 12.12
CA ILE A 198 -0.38 2.05 11.70
C ILE A 198 1.07 1.59 11.49
N GLN A 199 1.54 0.54 12.17
CA GLN A 199 2.89 -0.01 11.95
C GLN A 199 3.07 -0.66 10.57
N ASN A 200 1.97 -1.01 9.90
CA ASN A 200 1.96 -1.61 8.58
C ASN A 200 1.65 -0.60 7.45
N GLU A 201 1.42 0.66 7.80
CA GLU A 201 1.17 1.73 6.85
C GLU A 201 2.46 2.24 6.22
N ILE A 202 2.31 2.91 5.07
CA ILE A 202 3.42 3.59 4.38
C ILE A 202 3.91 4.86 5.12
N PHE A 203 3.20 5.26 6.18
CA PHE A 203 3.58 6.30 7.13
C PHE A 203 3.50 5.73 8.55
N THR A 204 4.29 6.29 9.47
CA THR A 204 4.22 5.94 10.88
C THR A 204 4.42 7.18 11.73
N PHE A 205 3.82 7.20 12.91
CA PHE A 205 4.03 8.23 13.92
C PHE A 205 3.74 7.65 15.30
N GLU A 206 4.29 8.29 16.34
CA GLU A 206 4.00 7.94 17.73
C GLU A 206 2.76 8.72 18.19
N PRO A 207 1.59 8.07 18.35
CA PRO A 207 0.40 8.76 18.79
C PRO A 207 0.57 9.24 20.24
N ASN A 208 0.09 10.45 20.52
CA ASN A 208 0.03 11.00 21.88
C ASN A 208 -1.41 11.24 22.35
N LEU A 209 -2.39 11.07 21.46
CA LEU A 209 -3.81 11.21 21.72
C LEU A 209 -4.60 10.12 20.99
N GLY A 210 -5.83 9.88 21.43
CA GLY A 210 -6.78 9.01 20.76
C GLY A 210 -8.18 9.19 21.32
N GLY A 211 -9.19 8.86 20.53
CA GLY A 211 -10.59 9.03 20.92
C GLY A 211 -11.53 8.57 19.83
N HIS A 212 -12.72 9.16 19.80
CA HIS A 212 -13.74 8.84 18.80
C HIS A 212 -14.26 10.10 18.12
N ILE A 213 -14.68 9.92 16.87
CA ILE A 213 -15.36 10.96 16.07
C ILE A 213 -16.68 10.36 15.61
N LYS A 214 -17.80 10.97 16.02
CA LYS A 214 -19.15 10.55 15.64
C LYS A 214 -19.74 11.56 14.67
N TYR A 215 -20.33 11.08 13.58
CA TYR A 215 -21.10 11.95 12.70
C TYR A 215 -22.47 12.21 13.33
N ALA A 216 -22.73 13.47 13.72
CA ALA A 216 -23.96 13.84 14.40
C ALA A 216 -25.07 14.19 13.40
N ASP A 217 -24.84 15.21 12.58
CA ASP A 217 -25.82 15.81 11.68
C ASP A 217 -25.13 16.77 10.70
N PHE A 218 -25.92 17.53 9.94
CA PHE A 218 -25.42 18.68 9.20
C PHE A 218 -25.62 19.96 10.02
N LYS A 219 -24.59 20.81 10.06
CA LYS A 219 -24.65 22.15 10.65
C LYS A 219 -24.21 23.16 9.60
N ASN A 220 -25.08 24.14 9.31
CA ASN A 220 -24.84 25.18 8.30
C ASN A 220 -24.43 24.61 6.91
N GLY A 221 -25.02 23.48 6.51
CA GLY A 221 -24.70 22.83 5.24
C GLY A 221 -23.40 22.03 5.22
N THR A 222 -22.65 21.99 6.33
CA THR A 222 -21.43 21.19 6.48
C THR A 222 -21.68 19.97 7.37
N ARG A 223 -20.90 18.90 7.19
CA ARG A 223 -20.99 17.73 8.07
C ARG A 223 -20.47 18.11 9.45
N HIS A 224 -21.26 17.82 10.47
CA HIS A 224 -20.94 18.13 11.85
C HIS A 224 -20.64 16.86 12.64
N PHE A 225 -19.44 16.83 13.22
CA PHE A 225 -18.91 15.73 13.98
C PHE A 225 -18.77 16.10 15.45
N ILE A 226 -19.08 15.14 16.31
CA ILE A 226 -18.79 15.19 17.74
C ILE A 226 -17.48 14.46 17.98
N VAL A 227 -16.57 15.09 18.70
CA VAL A 227 -15.20 14.59 18.91
C VAL A 227 -14.90 14.45 20.39
N ASP A 228 -14.34 13.32 20.78
CA ASP A 228 -13.74 13.14 22.10
C ASP A 228 -12.27 12.70 22.01
N ALA A 229 -11.55 12.79 23.12
CA ALA A 229 -10.17 12.31 23.27
C ALA A 229 -10.08 11.19 24.32
N GLY A 230 -11.14 10.39 24.44
CA GLY A 230 -11.27 9.36 25.45
C GLY A 230 -10.70 8.02 25.01
N SER A 231 -9.42 7.76 25.30
CA SER A 231 -8.79 6.46 25.04
C SER A 231 -8.21 5.83 26.31
N LYS A 232 -8.60 4.57 26.58
CA LYS A 232 -7.99 3.76 27.66
C LYS A 232 -6.56 3.34 27.28
N TYR A 233 -6.34 3.08 25.99
CA TYR A 233 -5.03 2.77 25.44
C TYR A 233 -4.05 3.93 25.65
N MET A 234 -4.53 5.18 25.51
CA MET A 234 -3.74 6.39 25.78
C MET A 234 -3.82 6.88 27.25
N GLY A 235 -4.40 6.09 28.17
CA GLY A 235 -4.38 6.33 29.62
C GLY A 235 -5.71 6.74 30.25
N VAL A 236 -6.31 7.88 29.89
CA VAL A 236 -7.36 8.52 30.71
C VAL A 236 -8.81 8.24 30.30
N GLY A 237 -9.08 7.62 29.15
CA GLY A 237 -10.41 7.10 28.79
C GLY A 237 -11.58 8.06 29.06
N SER A 238 -12.55 7.64 29.88
CA SER A 238 -13.72 8.47 30.26
C SER A 238 -13.37 9.68 31.14
N LYS A 239 -12.19 9.70 31.77
CA LYS A 239 -11.70 10.80 32.61
C LYS A 239 -10.98 11.89 31.80
N THR A 240 -10.87 11.76 30.48
CA THR A 240 -10.19 12.77 29.66
C THR A 240 -10.86 14.15 29.80
N PRO A 241 -10.12 15.20 30.19
CA PRO A 241 -10.65 16.55 30.33
C PRO A 241 -11.12 17.15 29.00
N LEU A 242 -12.17 17.98 29.03
CA LEU A 242 -12.69 18.69 27.85
C LEU A 242 -11.62 19.53 27.12
N ALA A 243 -10.63 20.05 27.85
CA ALA A 243 -9.52 20.82 27.27
C ALA A 243 -8.72 20.01 26.23
N VAL A 244 -8.57 18.69 26.44
CA VAL A 244 -7.88 17.81 25.49
C VAL A 244 -8.72 17.63 24.23
N SER A 245 -10.03 17.37 24.37
CA SER A 245 -10.93 17.27 23.22
C SER A 245 -11.03 18.58 22.43
N LYS A 246 -10.97 19.74 23.10
CA LYS A 246 -10.90 21.06 22.43
C LYS A 246 -9.64 21.22 21.57
N MET A 247 -8.50 20.76 22.07
CA MET A 247 -7.24 20.76 21.33
C MET A 247 -7.33 19.86 20.09
N VAL A 248 -7.92 18.66 20.22
CA VAL A 248 -8.16 17.76 19.09
C VAL A 248 -9.11 18.38 18.07
N ALA A 249 -10.26 18.91 18.50
CA ALA A 249 -11.23 19.55 17.61
C ALA A 249 -10.62 20.76 16.87
N GLY A 250 -9.76 21.54 17.53
CA GLY A 250 -9.01 22.62 16.91
C GLY A 250 -8.01 22.13 15.86
N ALA A 251 -7.30 21.03 16.14
CA ALA A 251 -6.39 20.39 15.18
C ALA A 251 -7.15 19.85 13.95
N LEU A 252 -8.29 19.19 14.17
CA LEU A 252 -9.17 18.71 13.10
C LEU A 252 -9.71 19.85 12.25
N LYS A 253 -10.19 20.96 12.86
CA LYS A 253 -10.68 22.11 12.11
C LYS A 253 -9.60 22.80 11.28
N LYS A 254 -8.34 22.76 11.74
CA LYS A 254 -7.19 23.27 10.99
C LYS A 254 -6.87 22.41 9.76
N LEU A 255 -6.99 21.09 9.87
CA LEU A 255 -6.72 20.15 8.77
C LEU A 255 -7.90 20.04 7.78
N TYR A 256 -9.12 20.06 8.30
CA TYR A 256 -10.35 19.80 7.56
C TYR A 256 -11.35 20.94 7.78
N PRO A 257 -11.10 22.12 7.19
CA PRO A 257 -11.90 23.32 7.44
C PRO A 257 -13.37 23.19 7.00
N ASP A 258 -13.66 22.28 6.06
CA ASP A 258 -14.98 22.05 5.48
C ASP A 258 -15.93 21.23 6.38
N PHE A 259 -15.44 20.76 7.53
CA PHE A 259 -16.22 20.05 8.53
C PHE A 259 -16.34 20.83 9.83
N ASP A 260 -17.45 20.65 10.54
CA ASP A 260 -17.64 21.22 11.87
C ASP A 260 -17.36 20.18 12.96
N PHE A 261 -16.66 20.59 14.01
CA PHE A 261 -16.25 19.70 15.10
C PHE A 261 -16.67 20.25 16.46
N THR A 262 -17.50 19.51 17.20
CA THR A 262 -17.89 19.84 18.57
C THR A 262 -17.19 18.92 19.58
N PRO A 263 -16.32 19.46 20.46
CA PRO A 263 -15.60 18.65 21.43
C PRO A 263 -16.48 18.27 22.63
N LEU A 264 -16.39 17.01 23.06
CA LEU A 264 -16.98 16.49 24.30
C LEU A 264 -15.94 15.89 25.23
N LYS A 265 -16.22 15.91 26.54
CA LYS A 265 -15.37 15.32 27.59
C LYS A 265 -15.41 13.78 27.54
N GLY A 266 -14.37 13.13 28.06
CA GLY A 266 -14.35 11.68 28.24
C GLY A 266 -14.58 10.92 26.94
N ARG A 267 -15.61 10.07 26.91
CA ARG A 267 -16.07 9.28 25.75
C ARG A 267 -17.42 9.76 25.21
N GLY A 268 -17.66 11.07 25.34
CA GLY A 268 -18.95 11.67 25.00
C GLY A 268 -19.35 11.50 23.53
N ALA A 269 -18.43 11.25 22.60
CA ALA A 269 -18.81 11.03 21.20
C ALA A 269 -19.51 9.66 21.00
N ILE A 270 -19.24 8.67 21.86
CA ILE A 270 -19.92 7.37 21.82
C ILE A 270 -21.02 7.22 22.88
N GLY A 271 -21.21 8.22 23.75
CA GLY A 271 -22.31 8.27 24.73
C GLY A 271 -22.02 7.62 26.08
N GLU A 272 -20.74 7.41 26.42
CA GLU A 272 -20.27 6.91 27.74
C GLU A 272 -19.82 8.03 28.68
#